data_AF-A0AA36NA44-F1
#
_entry.id   AF-A0AA36NA44-F1
#
_cell.length_a   1.000
_cell.length_b   1.000
_cell.length_c   1.000
_cell.angle_alpha   90.00
_cell.angle_beta   90.00
_cell.angle_gamma   90.00
#
_symmetry.space_group_name_H-M   'P 1'
#
loop_
_entity.id
_entity.type
_entity.pdbx_description
1 polymer ?
#
loop_
_entity_poly.entity_id
_entity_poly.type
_entity_poly.pdbx_seq_one_letter_code
_entity_poly.pdbx_strand_id
1 'polypeptide(L)'
;MLQAWSAESDLKRELQQLQRSNQDLQLEGQEPEEIWCGLKHLRKRVLVLGANLHLAGAEDLRRMVSAVEHSLKVQGEQMQQQLQELAAEECGLEQSLQASLARFEAWAEPATSSGRTRRKVSVKRPKSEASEESLRQRVQEVTKKLVPGTGGWCQADHDAFLRLLGRFRNRASAEFLQQAQELLPHLSHEHLVAHAKWLLEQDALRAEQQEMLQQWRALKPAKADAAAADAGALAREAEQEQLEQQAAQEAQRQQRAEKKRQVEAWRQQRAQEAALVAEKEAALTAEREKAEERRRKERERQKQEMDAWRQQKSQLKQSCAALQAPQTPPAVRLSDEERARLRARSESLAARRRAEREQRAHMARSASEVFQPPPREAYAHVPGRLESHTEQYVQRKKNLEAEEKFRGCRGVVPGNFAHQGLVRTLRAAPGWRAAAS
;
A
#
# COMPACT_ATOMS: atom_id res chain seq x y z
N MET A 1 -29.57 12.74 -30.50
CA MET A 1 -30.09 11.56 -29.79
C MET A 1 -29.14 10.35 -29.86
N LEU A 2 -28.71 9.87 -31.03
CA LEU A 2 -27.80 8.69 -31.11
C LEU A 2 -26.42 8.88 -30.44
N GLN A 3 -25.85 10.10 -30.45
CA GLN A 3 -24.56 10.37 -29.79
C GLN A 3 -24.67 10.44 -28.26
N ALA A 4 -25.82 10.89 -27.72
CA ALA A 4 -26.04 10.94 -26.27
C ALA A 4 -26.19 9.53 -25.67
N TRP A 5 -26.84 8.62 -26.41
CA TRP A 5 -26.94 7.21 -26.03
C TRP A 5 -25.58 6.48 -26.02
N SER A 6 -24.66 6.85 -26.92
CA SER A 6 -23.30 6.28 -26.92
C SER A 6 -22.54 6.68 -25.67
N ALA A 7 -22.52 7.98 -25.34
CA ALA A 7 -21.82 8.50 -24.17
C ALA A 7 -22.35 7.90 -22.86
N GLU A 8 -23.68 7.77 -22.73
CA GLU A 8 -24.29 7.14 -21.55
C GLU A 8 -23.96 5.65 -21.42
N SER A 9 -23.83 4.94 -22.55
CA SER A 9 -23.44 3.53 -22.57
C SER A 9 -21.96 3.32 -22.22
N ASP A 10 -21.08 4.23 -22.63
CA ASP A 10 -19.66 4.17 -22.35
C ASP A 10 -19.39 4.53 -20.87
N LEU A 11 -20.08 5.55 -20.33
CA LEU A 11 -20.05 5.88 -18.90
C LEU A 11 -20.53 4.72 -18.02
N LYS A 12 -21.61 4.02 -18.42
CA LYS A 12 -22.07 2.83 -17.69
C LYS A 12 -21.05 1.70 -17.70
N ARG A 13 -20.32 1.51 -18.81
CA ARG A 13 -19.23 0.52 -18.88
C ARG A 13 -18.05 0.90 -18.00
N GLU A 14 -17.63 2.16 -18.03
CA GLU A 14 -16.55 2.66 -17.16
C GLU A 14 -16.91 2.56 -15.68
N LEU A 15 -18.14 2.93 -15.32
CA LEU A 15 -18.62 2.82 -13.94
C LEU A 15 -18.66 1.35 -13.48
N GLN A 16 -19.10 0.44 -14.34
CA GLN A 16 -19.12 -0.99 -14.05
C GLN A 16 -17.70 -1.58 -13.95
N GLN A 17 -16.75 -1.07 -14.73
CA GLN A 17 -15.36 -1.47 -14.68
C GLN A 17 -14.70 -0.98 -13.38
N LEU A 18 -14.95 0.27 -12.99
CA LEU A 18 -14.49 0.82 -11.70
C LEU A 18 -15.09 0.08 -10.50
N GLN A 19 -16.37 -0.30 -10.56
CA GLN A 19 -17.00 -1.11 -9.52
C GLN A 19 -16.35 -2.49 -9.38
N ARG A 20 -15.96 -3.13 -10.49
CA ARG A 20 -15.21 -4.40 -10.45
C ARG A 20 -13.82 -4.21 -9.85
N SER A 21 -13.05 -3.23 -10.33
CA SER A 21 -11.73 -2.95 -9.77
C SER A 21 -11.77 -2.59 -8.29
N ASN A 22 -12.82 -1.90 -7.82
CA ASN A 22 -12.98 -1.57 -6.40
C ASN A 22 -13.38 -2.81 -5.56
N GLN A 23 -14.14 -3.76 -6.13
CA GLN A 23 -14.38 -5.06 -5.48
C GLN A 23 -13.08 -5.88 -5.40
N ASP A 24 -12.28 -5.90 -6.45
CA ASP A 24 -11.00 -6.61 -6.48
C ASP A 24 -10.03 -6.04 -5.42
N LEU A 25 -9.94 -4.72 -5.30
CA LEU A 25 -9.15 -4.04 -4.25
C LEU A 25 -9.67 -4.33 -2.82
N GLN A 26 -10.97 -4.55 -2.65
CA GLN A 26 -11.53 -4.95 -1.35
C GLN A 26 -11.20 -6.39 -0.98
N LEU A 27 -11.04 -7.28 -1.98
CA LEU A 27 -10.62 -8.65 -1.79
C LEU A 27 -9.11 -8.76 -1.52
N GLU A 28 -8.28 -7.93 -2.16
CA GLU A 28 -6.84 -7.83 -1.85
C GLU A 28 -6.57 -7.42 -0.39
N GLY A 29 -7.48 -6.69 0.25
CA GLY A 29 -7.40 -6.39 1.68
C GLY A 29 -7.56 -7.59 2.61
N GLN A 30 -8.09 -8.73 2.13
CA GLN A 30 -8.31 -9.96 2.89
C GLN A 30 -7.14 -10.95 2.82
N GLU A 31 -6.40 -10.96 1.71
CA GLU A 31 -5.17 -11.76 1.50
C GLU A 31 -4.16 -11.71 2.67
N PRO A 32 -3.80 -10.52 3.24
CA PRO A 32 -2.85 -10.49 4.35
C PRO A 32 -3.42 -11.16 5.62
N GLU A 33 -4.72 -11.08 5.89
CA GLU A 33 -5.32 -11.71 7.07
C GLU A 33 -5.25 -13.24 7.00
N GLU A 34 -5.37 -13.83 5.82
CA GLU A 34 -5.28 -15.29 5.64
C GLU A 34 -3.87 -15.81 5.96
N ILE A 35 -2.84 -15.13 5.46
CA ILE A 35 -1.43 -15.43 5.72
C ILE A 35 -1.13 -15.33 7.22
N TRP A 36 -1.57 -14.23 7.85
CA TRP A 36 -1.37 -14.02 9.28
C TRP A 36 -2.17 -15.03 10.10
N CYS A 37 -3.35 -15.45 9.65
CA CYS A 37 -4.12 -16.52 10.27
C CYS A 37 -3.39 -17.86 10.23
N GLY A 38 -2.80 -18.25 9.10
CA GLY A 38 -1.98 -19.47 8.99
C GLY A 38 -0.82 -19.48 9.99
N LEU A 39 -0.06 -18.39 10.07
CA LEU A 39 1.04 -18.22 11.01
C LEU A 39 0.59 -18.21 12.48
N LYS A 40 -0.55 -17.59 12.80
CA LYS A 40 -1.15 -17.62 14.14
C LYS A 40 -1.49 -19.06 14.55
N HIS A 41 -2.05 -19.87 13.64
CA HIS A 41 -2.34 -21.28 13.91
C HIS A 41 -1.06 -22.10 14.11
N LEU A 42 -0.04 -21.89 13.28
CA LEU A 42 1.25 -22.56 13.42
C LEU A 42 1.89 -22.23 14.77
N ARG A 43 1.91 -20.95 15.16
CA ARG A 43 2.39 -20.50 16.46
C ARG A 43 1.64 -21.16 17.61
N LYS A 44 0.30 -21.23 17.55
CA LYS A 44 -0.51 -21.92 18.57
C LYS A 44 -0.11 -23.39 18.68
N ARG A 45 0.11 -24.10 17.57
CA ARG A 45 0.51 -25.51 17.57
C ARG A 45 1.91 -25.73 18.14
N VAL A 46 2.84 -24.83 17.86
CA VAL A 46 4.19 -24.85 18.48
C VAL A 46 4.11 -24.63 19.99
N LEU A 47 3.24 -23.71 20.46
CA LEU A 47 3.02 -23.49 21.89
C LEU A 47 2.40 -24.71 22.58
N VAL A 48 1.41 -25.36 21.94
CA VAL A 48 0.80 -26.60 22.43
C VAL A 48 1.84 -27.72 22.50
N LEU A 49 2.69 -27.87 21.48
CA LEU A 49 3.80 -28.81 21.51
C LEU A 49 4.73 -28.54 22.71
N GLY A 50 5.10 -27.27 22.92
CA GLY A 50 5.96 -26.85 24.04
C GLY A 50 5.35 -27.16 25.42
N ALA A 51 4.05 -26.94 25.59
CA ALA A 51 3.33 -27.28 26.82
C ALA A 51 3.28 -28.80 27.07
N ASN A 52 3.19 -29.60 26.01
CA ASN A 52 3.09 -31.05 26.10
C ASN A 52 4.43 -31.78 26.23
N LEU A 53 5.57 -31.09 26.12
CA LEU A 53 6.92 -31.68 26.20
C LEU A 53 7.16 -32.52 27.47
N HIS A 54 6.52 -32.16 28.58
CA HIS A 54 6.70 -32.84 29.87
C HIS A 54 5.56 -33.81 30.22
N LEU A 55 4.44 -33.75 29.47
CA LEU A 55 3.19 -34.46 29.79
C LEU A 55 2.90 -35.62 28.84
N ALA A 56 3.36 -35.53 27.60
CA ALA A 56 3.08 -36.52 26.56
C ALA A 56 4.18 -37.59 26.47
N GLY A 57 3.79 -38.81 26.11
CA GLY A 57 4.72 -39.90 25.84
C GLY A 57 5.58 -39.63 24.60
N ALA A 58 6.71 -40.33 24.47
CA ALA A 58 7.66 -40.12 23.38
C ALA A 58 7.05 -40.32 21.98
N GLU A 59 6.07 -41.22 21.82
CA GLU A 59 5.38 -41.43 20.55
C GLU A 59 4.43 -40.29 20.19
N ASP A 60 3.70 -39.77 21.16
CA ASP A 60 2.79 -38.63 20.97
C ASP A 60 3.56 -37.36 20.66
N LEU A 61 4.71 -37.15 21.33
CA LEU A 61 5.62 -36.05 21.01
C LEU A 61 6.14 -36.14 19.58
N ARG A 62 6.57 -37.33 19.13
CA ARG A 62 7.00 -37.54 17.74
C ARG A 62 5.88 -37.20 16.75
N ARG A 63 4.65 -37.65 16.99
CA ARG A 63 3.49 -37.33 16.14
C ARG A 63 3.20 -35.83 16.11
N MET A 64 3.22 -35.16 17.26
CA MET A 64 3.00 -33.71 17.33
C MET A 64 4.10 -32.91 16.62
N VAL A 65 5.38 -33.31 16.77
CA VAL A 65 6.51 -32.70 16.06
C VAL A 65 6.34 -32.87 14.55
N SER A 66 6.13 -34.10 14.06
CA SER A 66 5.93 -34.34 12.63
C SER A 66 4.73 -33.59 12.07
N ALA A 67 3.65 -33.44 12.84
CA ALA A 67 2.49 -32.67 12.43
C ALA A 67 2.80 -31.16 12.32
N VAL A 68 3.60 -30.60 13.24
CA VAL A 68 4.04 -29.20 13.20
C VAL A 68 5.02 -28.97 12.04
N GLU A 69 5.98 -29.88 11.84
CA GLU A 69 6.94 -29.83 10.73
C GLU A 69 6.24 -29.87 9.37
N HIS A 70 5.28 -30.78 9.20
CA HIS A 70 4.48 -30.87 7.98
C HIS A 70 3.72 -29.57 7.73
N SER A 71 3.06 -29.01 8.75
CA SER A 71 2.33 -27.75 8.59
C SER A 71 3.23 -26.55 8.35
N LEU A 72 4.44 -26.53 8.91
CA LEU A 72 5.44 -25.51 8.60
C LEU A 72 5.91 -25.61 7.14
N LYS A 73 6.11 -26.83 6.63
CA LYS A 73 6.45 -27.07 5.23
C LYS A 73 5.34 -26.62 4.28
N VAL A 74 4.10 -27.04 4.53
CA VAL A 74 2.94 -26.66 3.72
C VAL A 74 2.74 -25.14 3.70
N GLN A 75 2.84 -24.48 4.86
CA GLN A 75 2.73 -23.02 4.94
C GLN A 75 3.88 -22.31 4.20
N GLY A 76 5.09 -22.86 4.26
CA GLY A 76 6.22 -22.33 3.49
C GLY A 76 6.02 -22.45 1.98
N GLU A 77 5.53 -23.60 1.51
CA GLU A 77 5.21 -23.84 0.09
C GLU A 77 4.07 -22.93 -0.39
N GLN A 78 3.00 -22.79 0.40
CA GLN A 78 1.90 -21.89 0.11
C GLN A 78 2.38 -20.44 -0.01
N MET A 79 3.24 -20.00 0.92
CA MET A 79 3.80 -18.65 0.87
C MET A 79 4.69 -18.41 -0.34
N GLN A 80 5.44 -19.43 -0.75
CA GLN A 80 6.25 -19.36 -1.95
C GLN A 80 5.39 -19.28 -3.21
N GLN A 81 4.29 -20.02 -3.29
CA GLN A 81 3.35 -19.96 -4.42
C GLN A 81 2.72 -18.58 -4.55
N GLN A 82 2.18 -18.03 -3.46
CA GLN A 82 1.60 -16.68 -3.47
C GLN A 82 2.62 -15.60 -3.89
N LEU A 83 3.87 -15.68 -3.40
CA LEU A 83 4.93 -14.77 -3.84
C LEU A 83 5.27 -14.91 -5.32
N GLN A 84 5.18 -16.12 -5.88
CA GLN A 84 5.40 -16.35 -7.31
C GLN A 84 4.27 -15.81 -8.17
N GLU A 85 3.02 -15.96 -7.72
CA GLU A 85 1.83 -15.40 -8.38
C GLU A 85 1.90 -13.86 -8.40
N LEU A 86 2.15 -13.24 -7.25
CA LEU A 86 2.32 -11.78 -7.16
C LEU A 86 3.45 -11.28 -8.07
N ALA A 87 4.60 -11.97 -8.11
CA ALA A 87 5.70 -11.59 -9.00
C ALA A 87 5.33 -11.70 -10.49
N ALA A 88 4.49 -12.66 -10.86
CA ALA A 88 3.99 -12.79 -12.24
C ALA A 88 3.01 -11.67 -12.60
N GLU A 89 2.13 -11.30 -11.66
CA GLU A 89 1.21 -10.16 -11.81
C GLU A 89 1.95 -8.83 -11.92
N GLU A 90 2.92 -8.58 -11.06
CA GLU A 90 3.80 -7.40 -11.14
C GLU A 90 4.46 -7.31 -12.52
N CYS A 91 5.04 -8.40 -13.02
CA CYS A 91 5.64 -8.44 -14.35
C CYS A 91 4.62 -8.16 -15.47
N GLY A 92 3.40 -8.68 -15.36
CA GLY A 92 2.32 -8.42 -16.32
C GLY A 92 1.88 -6.96 -16.32
N LEU A 93 1.76 -6.35 -15.15
CA LEU A 93 1.43 -4.93 -14.99
C LEU A 93 2.54 -4.03 -15.54
N GLU A 94 3.80 -4.36 -15.29
CA GLU A 94 4.96 -3.65 -15.87
C GLU A 94 4.94 -3.70 -17.40
N GLN A 95 4.67 -4.86 -18.00
CA GLN A 95 4.55 -4.99 -19.46
C GLN A 95 3.38 -4.16 -20.02
N SER A 96 2.24 -4.16 -19.34
CA SER A 96 1.06 -3.35 -19.72
C SER A 96 1.35 -1.85 -19.63
N LEU A 97 2.06 -1.42 -18.58
CA LEU A 97 2.49 -0.04 -18.40
C LEU A 97 3.47 0.37 -19.51
N GLN A 98 4.48 -0.46 -19.79
CA GLN A 98 5.44 -0.21 -20.87
C GLN A 98 4.75 -0.13 -22.24
N ALA A 99 3.80 -1.02 -22.52
CA ALA A 99 3.03 -0.99 -23.77
C ALA A 99 2.18 0.29 -23.87
N SER A 100 1.60 0.75 -22.75
CA SER A 100 0.84 2.00 -22.70
C SER A 100 1.73 3.21 -22.90
N LEU A 101 2.90 3.25 -22.26
CA LEU A 101 3.92 4.30 -22.45
C LEU A 101 4.38 4.36 -23.92
N ALA A 102 4.71 3.22 -24.53
CA ALA A 102 5.09 3.16 -25.94
C ALA A 102 3.98 3.69 -26.88
N ARG A 103 2.71 3.43 -26.55
CA ARG A 103 1.57 3.99 -27.28
C ARG A 103 1.47 5.50 -27.14
N PHE A 104 1.71 6.04 -25.94
CA PHE A 104 1.71 7.47 -25.70
C PHE A 104 2.89 8.18 -26.38
N GLU A 105 4.07 7.59 -26.35
CA GLU A 105 5.25 8.08 -27.09
C GLU A 105 4.97 8.12 -28.58
N ALA A 106 4.35 7.07 -29.15
CA ALA A 106 3.94 7.04 -30.55
C ALA A 106 2.85 8.08 -30.91
N TRP A 107 2.09 8.59 -29.94
CA TRP A 107 1.16 9.72 -30.13
C TRP A 107 1.85 11.07 -29.98
N ALA A 108 2.90 11.15 -29.17
CA ALA A 108 3.66 12.36 -28.90
C ALA A 108 4.67 12.67 -30.02
N GLU A 109 5.16 11.66 -30.75
CA GLU A 109 5.98 11.91 -31.93
C GLU A 109 5.14 12.60 -33.04
N PRO A 110 5.46 13.85 -33.42
CA PRO A 110 4.83 14.45 -34.59
C PRO A 110 5.21 13.58 -35.79
N ALA A 111 4.23 13.22 -36.62
CA ALA A 111 4.42 12.35 -37.78
C ALA A 111 5.48 12.92 -38.76
N THR A 112 6.75 12.70 -38.47
CA THR A 112 7.88 13.02 -39.33
C THR A 112 8.08 11.82 -40.24
N SER A 113 7.50 11.96 -41.44
CA SER A 113 7.90 11.23 -42.66
C SER A 113 8.15 9.72 -42.51
N SER A 114 7.10 8.92 -42.52
CA SER A 114 7.19 7.62 -43.19
C SER A 114 5.87 7.28 -43.87
N GLY A 115 5.96 7.03 -45.16
CA GLY A 115 4.85 6.89 -46.09
C GLY A 115 3.90 5.76 -45.71
N ARG A 116 2.80 6.12 -45.05
CA ARG A 116 1.56 5.37 -45.13
C ARG A 116 0.49 6.31 -45.62
N THR A 117 -0.07 6.00 -46.78
CA THR A 117 -1.22 6.65 -47.40
C THR A 117 -2.41 6.59 -46.45
N ARG A 118 -2.45 7.50 -45.49
CA ARG A 118 -3.60 7.74 -44.62
C ARG A 118 -4.63 8.41 -45.51
N ARG A 119 -5.61 7.62 -45.97
CA ARG A 119 -6.85 8.14 -46.55
C ARG A 119 -7.31 9.29 -45.65
N LYS A 120 -7.36 10.50 -46.22
CA LYS A 120 -7.90 11.68 -45.57
C LYS A 120 -9.35 11.37 -45.20
N VAL A 121 -9.58 10.95 -43.97
CA VAL A 121 -10.90 11.06 -43.36
C VAL A 121 -11.07 12.56 -43.13
N SER A 122 -11.82 13.18 -44.04
CA SER A 122 -12.29 14.55 -43.88
C SER A 122 -13.07 14.61 -42.58
N VAL A 123 -12.43 15.16 -41.54
CA VAL A 123 -13.10 15.58 -40.31
C VAL A 123 -14.21 16.51 -40.76
N LYS A 124 -15.46 16.06 -40.63
CA LYS A 124 -16.64 16.87 -40.89
C LYS A 124 -16.67 17.96 -39.83
N ARG A 125 -16.09 19.10 -40.19
CA ARG A 125 -16.27 20.39 -39.54
C ARG A 125 -17.79 20.61 -39.35
N PRO A 126 -18.25 21.13 -38.20
CA PRO A 126 -19.67 21.24 -37.90
C PRO A 126 -20.41 21.99 -39.02
N LYS A 127 -21.51 21.40 -39.49
CA LYS A 127 -22.34 21.84 -40.64
C LYS A 127 -22.77 23.32 -40.56
N SER A 128 -22.73 23.93 -39.38
CA SER A 128 -23.13 25.33 -39.14
C SER A 128 -22.06 26.36 -39.52
N GLU A 129 -20.77 26.03 -39.50
CA GLU A 129 -19.70 26.96 -39.92
C GLU A 129 -19.60 27.01 -41.44
N ALA A 130 -19.74 25.87 -42.10
CA ALA A 130 -19.76 25.77 -43.55
C ALA A 130 -20.90 26.58 -44.18
N SER A 131 -22.05 26.70 -43.50
CA SER A 131 -23.18 27.51 -43.97
C SER A 131 -22.91 29.02 -43.88
N GLU A 132 -22.20 29.49 -42.86
CA GLU A 132 -21.90 30.91 -42.70
C GLU A 132 -20.75 31.36 -43.61
N GLU A 133 -19.71 30.54 -43.75
CA GLU A 133 -18.62 30.78 -44.69
C GLU A 133 -19.12 30.74 -46.15
N SER A 134 -20.03 29.82 -46.48
CA SER A 134 -20.67 29.75 -47.80
C SER A 134 -21.53 30.98 -48.09
N LEU A 135 -22.32 31.48 -47.11
CA LEU A 135 -23.10 32.71 -47.28
C LEU A 135 -22.21 33.94 -47.48
N ARG A 136 -21.10 34.04 -46.75
CA ARG A 136 -20.13 35.13 -46.91
C ARG A 136 -19.46 35.11 -48.29
N GLN A 137 -19.07 33.95 -48.78
CA GLN A 137 -18.51 33.79 -50.12
C GLN A 137 -19.52 34.20 -51.20
N ARG A 138 -20.79 33.77 -51.05
CA ARG A 138 -21.87 34.13 -51.99
C ARG A 138 -22.16 35.62 -52.02
N VAL A 139 -22.19 36.29 -50.85
CA VAL A 139 -22.32 37.76 -50.77
C VAL A 139 -21.16 38.45 -51.46
N GLN A 140 -19.92 37.96 -51.30
CA GLN A 140 -18.75 38.53 -52.01
C GLN A 140 -18.84 38.34 -53.53
N GLU A 141 -19.33 37.20 -54.01
CA GLU A 141 -19.55 36.94 -55.44
C GLU A 141 -20.59 37.89 -56.04
N VAL A 142 -21.73 38.08 -55.38
CA VAL A 142 -22.79 39.02 -55.82
C VAL A 142 -22.28 40.46 -55.79
N THR A 143 -21.51 40.83 -54.75
CA THR A 143 -20.95 42.18 -54.62
C THR A 143 -19.91 42.48 -55.70
N LYS A 144 -19.14 41.47 -56.17
CA LYS A 144 -18.21 41.62 -57.29
C LYS A 144 -18.92 41.81 -58.64
N LYS A 145 -20.13 41.28 -58.81
CA LYS A 145 -20.95 41.43 -60.02
C LYS A 145 -21.75 42.74 -60.03
N LEU A 146 -21.93 43.36 -58.86
CA LEU A 146 -22.57 44.65 -58.74
C LEU A 146 -21.60 45.74 -59.25
N VAL A 147 -21.98 46.41 -60.32
CA VAL A 147 -21.15 47.47 -60.91
C VAL A 147 -21.60 48.80 -60.31
N PRO A 148 -20.75 49.52 -59.56
CA PRO A 148 -21.11 50.83 -59.05
C PRO A 148 -21.16 51.85 -60.20
N GLY A 149 -22.20 52.69 -60.22
CA GLY A 149 -22.34 53.81 -61.16
C GLY A 149 -23.53 53.68 -62.11
N THR A 150 -23.47 54.41 -63.21
CA THR A 150 -24.56 54.64 -64.18
C THR A 150 -24.50 53.71 -65.40
N GLY A 151 -23.78 52.58 -65.32
CA GLY A 151 -23.68 51.64 -66.45
C GLY A 151 -22.96 52.20 -67.68
N GLY A 152 -22.09 53.20 -67.49
CA GLY A 152 -21.39 53.90 -68.57
C GLY A 152 -22.15 55.10 -69.15
N TRP A 153 -23.35 55.42 -68.63
CA TRP A 153 -24.09 56.61 -69.03
C TRP A 153 -23.64 57.85 -68.26
N CYS A 154 -23.82 59.03 -68.85
CA CYS A 154 -23.65 60.25 -68.08
C CYS A 154 -24.76 60.37 -67.03
N GLN A 155 -24.46 61.01 -65.89
CA GLN A 155 -25.41 61.13 -64.77
C GLN A 155 -26.72 61.80 -65.18
N ALA A 156 -26.66 62.84 -66.02
CA ALA A 156 -27.83 63.57 -66.49
C ALA A 156 -28.79 62.68 -67.32
N ASP A 157 -28.24 61.89 -68.24
CA ASP A 157 -29.02 60.98 -69.09
C ASP A 157 -29.58 59.82 -68.27
N HIS A 158 -28.80 59.29 -67.33
CA HIS A 158 -29.24 58.25 -66.40
C HIS A 158 -30.40 58.72 -65.54
N ASP A 159 -30.31 59.94 -64.97
CA ASP A 159 -31.37 60.51 -64.13
C ASP A 159 -32.62 60.87 -64.93
N ALA A 160 -32.47 61.29 -66.19
CA ALA A 160 -33.59 61.51 -67.09
C ALA A 160 -34.30 60.19 -67.44
N PHE A 161 -33.53 59.14 -67.72
CA PHE A 161 -34.02 57.79 -67.98
C PHE A 161 -34.76 57.20 -66.78
N LEU A 162 -34.20 57.30 -65.57
CA LEU A 162 -34.85 56.80 -64.35
C LEU A 162 -36.14 57.56 -64.02
N ARG A 163 -36.17 58.89 -64.22
CA ARG A 163 -37.38 59.70 -64.05
C ARG A 163 -38.50 59.28 -65.02
N LEU A 164 -38.13 58.96 -66.26
CA LEU A 164 -39.09 58.43 -67.23
C LEU A 164 -39.53 57.01 -66.84
N LEU A 165 -38.59 56.14 -66.42
CA LEU A 165 -38.87 54.77 -66.03
C LEU A 165 -39.84 54.69 -64.84
N GLY A 166 -39.70 55.61 -63.87
CA GLY A 166 -40.63 55.77 -62.75
C GLY A 166 -42.05 56.15 -63.18
N ARG A 167 -42.20 56.94 -64.25
CA ARG A 167 -43.52 57.29 -64.83
C ARG A 167 -44.21 56.06 -65.45
N PHE A 168 -43.45 55.12 -65.98
CA PHE A 168 -43.94 53.85 -66.54
C PHE A 168 -43.95 52.69 -65.53
N ARG A 169 -43.98 52.99 -64.22
CA ARG A 169 -44.02 51.99 -63.13
C ARG A 169 -42.88 50.95 -63.23
N ASN A 170 -41.69 51.38 -63.64
CA ASN A 170 -40.50 50.54 -63.79
C ASN A 170 -40.65 49.40 -64.81
N ARG A 171 -41.49 49.59 -65.84
CA ARG A 171 -41.62 48.66 -66.96
C ARG A 171 -40.98 49.25 -68.20
N ALA A 172 -40.00 48.56 -68.76
CA ALA A 172 -39.40 48.89 -70.05
C ALA A 172 -40.32 48.41 -71.20
N SER A 173 -41.48 49.05 -71.36
CA SER A 173 -42.40 48.80 -72.48
C SER A 173 -41.89 49.44 -73.78
N ALA A 174 -42.44 49.02 -74.92
CA ALA A 174 -42.11 49.63 -76.22
C ALA A 174 -42.41 51.14 -76.25
N GLU A 175 -43.51 51.56 -75.60
CA GLU A 175 -43.90 52.97 -75.44
C GLU A 175 -42.90 53.76 -74.59
N PHE A 176 -42.35 53.15 -73.53
CA PHE A 176 -41.30 53.74 -72.72
C PHE A 176 -40.02 53.97 -73.54
N LEU A 177 -39.61 53.01 -74.37
CA LEU A 177 -38.41 53.13 -75.20
C LEU A 177 -38.56 54.20 -76.30
N GLN A 178 -39.78 54.39 -76.83
CA GLN A 178 -40.07 55.48 -77.77
C GLN A 178 -39.94 56.86 -77.09
N GLN A 179 -40.54 57.04 -75.92
CA GLN A 179 -40.42 58.31 -75.17
C GLN A 179 -39.00 58.55 -74.65
N ALA A 180 -38.25 57.49 -74.32
CA ALA A 180 -36.84 57.59 -73.95
C ALA A 180 -35.99 58.07 -75.13
N GLN A 181 -36.30 57.60 -76.36
CA GLN A 181 -35.63 58.02 -77.59
C GLN A 181 -35.91 59.48 -77.96
N GLU A 182 -37.11 59.98 -77.68
CA GLU A 182 -37.48 61.40 -77.87
C GLU A 182 -36.75 62.32 -76.89
N LEU A 183 -36.59 61.89 -75.64
CA LEU A 183 -35.90 62.67 -74.60
C LEU A 183 -34.37 62.60 -74.68
N LEU A 184 -33.82 61.52 -75.23
CA LEU A 184 -32.39 61.27 -75.37
C LEU A 184 -32.05 60.95 -76.84
N PRO A 185 -32.16 61.93 -77.75
CA PRO A 185 -32.01 61.70 -79.19
C PRO A 185 -30.57 61.34 -79.59
N HIS A 186 -29.59 61.63 -78.74
CA HIS A 186 -28.17 61.30 -78.95
C HIS A 186 -27.81 59.84 -78.63
N LEU A 187 -28.72 59.07 -78.01
CA LEU A 187 -28.52 57.66 -77.70
C LEU A 187 -29.28 56.77 -78.68
N SER A 188 -28.67 55.67 -79.12
CA SER A 188 -29.35 54.72 -80.00
C SER A 188 -30.38 53.89 -79.23
N HIS A 189 -31.41 53.42 -79.92
CA HIS A 189 -32.43 52.53 -79.35
C HIS A 189 -31.81 51.28 -78.71
N GLU A 190 -30.75 50.75 -79.31
CA GLU A 190 -30.00 49.60 -78.78
C GLU A 190 -29.34 49.91 -77.43
N HIS A 191 -28.79 51.13 -77.27
CA HIS A 191 -28.22 51.58 -75.99
C HIS A 191 -29.28 51.74 -74.90
N LEU A 192 -30.48 52.25 -75.25
CA LEU A 192 -31.61 52.36 -74.30
C LEU A 192 -32.06 50.98 -73.81
N VAL A 193 -32.17 50.01 -74.71
CA VAL A 193 -32.53 48.62 -74.39
C VAL A 193 -31.45 47.94 -73.55
N ALA A 194 -30.17 48.12 -73.89
CA ALA A 194 -29.05 47.58 -73.13
C ALA A 194 -29.02 48.14 -71.70
N HIS A 195 -29.27 49.44 -71.54
CA HIS A 195 -29.32 50.10 -70.24
C HIS A 195 -30.52 49.68 -69.39
N ALA A 196 -31.69 49.51 -70.02
CA ALA A 196 -32.86 48.94 -69.36
C ALA A 196 -32.60 47.52 -68.83
N LYS A 197 -31.95 46.68 -69.64
CA LYS A 197 -31.55 45.31 -69.23
C LYS A 197 -30.54 45.36 -68.08
N TRP A 198 -29.52 46.19 -68.18
CA TRP A 198 -28.51 46.36 -67.14
C TRP A 198 -29.12 46.81 -65.81
N LEU A 199 -30.08 47.76 -65.82
CA LEU A 199 -30.78 48.20 -64.60
C LEU A 199 -31.54 47.06 -63.92
N LEU A 200 -32.26 46.26 -64.69
CA LEU A 200 -32.99 45.10 -64.16
C LEU A 200 -32.05 44.04 -63.57
N GLU A 201 -30.91 43.79 -64.20
CA GLU A 201 -29.89 42.86 -63.70
C GLU A 201 -29.24 43.38 -62.40
N GLN A 202 -28.95 44.68 -62.30
CA GLN A 202 -28.41 45.27 -61.07
C GLN A 202 -29.41 45.22 -59.92
N ASP A 203 -30.70 45.44 -60.18
CA ASP A 203 -31.73 45.37 -59.14
C ASP A 203 -31.94 43.94 -58.64
N ALA A 204 -31.88 42.94 -59.52
CA ALA A 204 -31.91 41.52 -59.13
C ALA A 204 -30.72 41.14 -58.24
N LEU A 205 -29.50 41.61 -58.59
CA LEU A 205 -28.29 41.37 -57.78
C LEU A 205 -28.37 42.05 -56.40
N ARG A 206 -28.94 43.26 -56.31
CA ARG A 206 -29.16 43.95 -55.02
C ARG A 206 -30.17 43.20 -54.15
N ALA A 207 -31.24 42.67 -54.74
CA ALA A 207 -32.22 41.87 -54.01
C ALA A 207 -31.60 40.57 -53.45
N GLU A 208 -30.81 39.85 -54.27
CA GLU A 208 -30.08 38.64 -53.83
C GLU A 208 -29.10 38.97 -52.70
N GLN A 209 -28.38 40.08 -52.78
CA GLN A 209 -27.47 40.53 -51.72
C GLN A 209 -28.21 40.80 -50.40
N GLN A 210 -29.37 41.45 -50.45
CA GLN A 210 -30.17 41.76 -49.26
C GLN A 210 -30.73 40.50 -48.60
N GLU A 211 -31.22 39.54 -49.38
CA GLU A 211 -31.74 38.27 -48.86
C GLU A 211 -30.65 37.48 -48.12
N MET A 212 -29.46 37.39 -48.71
CA MET A 212 -28.32 36.70 -48.09
C MET A 212 -27.86 37.37 -46.80
N LEU A 213 -27.89 38.72 -46.73
CA LEU A 213 -27.59 39.46 -45.51
C LEU A 213 -28.65 39.24 -44.42
N GLN A 214 -29.92 39.11 -44.78
CA GLN A 214 -30.99 38.79 -43.84
C GLN A 214 -30.84 37.37 -43.29
N GLN A 215 -30.55 36.39 -44.13
CA GLN A 215 -30.25 35.01 -43.71
C GLN A 215 -29.05 34.96 -42.76
N TRP A 216 -27.98 35.72 -43.05
CA TRP A 216 -26.83 35.80 -42.15
C TRP A 216 -27.15 36.44 -40.80
N ARG A 217 -28.00 37.48 -40.78
CA ARG A 217 -28.47 38.11 -39.52
C ARG A 217 -29.32 37.16 -38.67
N ALA A 218 -30.15 36.33 -39.30
CA ALA A 218 -31.01 35.37 -38.61
C ALA A 218 -30.22 34.22 -37.92
N LEU A 219 -29.04 33.87 -38.44
CA LEU A 219 -28.20 32.80 -37.90
C LEU A 219 -27.41 33.17 -36.64
N LYS A 220 -27.27 34.46 -36.32
CA LYS A 220 -26.52 34.95 -35.14
C LYS A 220 -27.22 34.71 -33.78
N PRO A 221 -28.50 35.06 -33.58
CA PRO A 221 -29.16 34.88 -32.28
C PRO A 221 -29.30 33.40 -31.88
N ALA A 222 -29.56 32.50 -32.84
CA ALA A 222 -29.74 31.07 -32.58
C ALA A 222 -28.49 30.38 -31.97
N LYS A 223 -27.28 30.92 -32.21
CA LYS A 223 -26.04 30.40 -31.59
C LYS A 223 -25.83 30.92 -30.17
N ALA A 224 -26.30 32.13 -29.86
CA ALA A 224 -26.16 32.73 -28.55
C ALA A 224 -27.05 32.03 -27.51
N ASP A 225 -28.28 31.69 -27.89
CA ASP A 225 -29.22 31.00 -27.01
C ASP A 225 -28.81 29.54 -26.75
N ALA A 226 -28.26 28.85 -27.75
CA ALA A 226 -27.72 27.50 -27.59
C ALA A 226 -26.51 27.46 -26.65
N ALA A 227 -25.59 28.42 -26.77
CA ALA A 227 -24.43 28.52 -25.89
C ALA A 227 -24.81 28.85 -24.44
N ALA A 228 -25.85 29.66 -24.22
CA ALA A 228 -26.34 29.98 -22.89
C ALA A 228 -27.04 28.78 -22.21
N ALA A 229 -27.75 27.95 -22.97
CA ALA A 229 -28.38 26.73 -22.46
C ALA A 229 -27.34 25.67 -22.04
N ASP A 230 -26.28 25.47 -22.83
CA ASP A 230 -25.20 24.53 -22.51
C ASP A 230 -24.41 24.98 -21.26
N ALA A 231 -24.16 26.28 -21.11
CA ALA A 231 -23.49 26.82 -19.93
C ALA A 231 -24.32 26.61 -18.64
N GLY A 232 -25.65 26.72 -18.71
CA GLY A 232 -26.54 26.47 -17.57
C GLY A 232 -26.64 24.99 -17.19
N ALA A 233 -26.52 24.07 -18.15
CA ALA A 233 -26.48 22.64 -17.88
C ALA A 233 -25.20 22.23 -17.15
N LEU A 234 -24.05 22.71 -17.60
CA LEU A 234 -22.75 22.44 -16.97
C LEU A 234 -22.65 22.98 -15.54
N ALA A 235 -23.25 24.15 -15.26
CA ALA A 235 -23.27 24.71 -13.91
C ALA A 235 -24.07 23.85 -12.92
N ARG A 236 -25.20 23.27 -13.35
CA ARG A 236 -26.03 22.38 -12.52
C ARG A 236 -25.36 21.03 -12.26
N GLU A 237 -24.67 20.49 -13.25
CA GLU A 237 -23.92 19.24 -13.12
C GLU A 237 -22.76 19.41 -12.11
N ALA A 238 -22.06 20.55 -12.17
CA ALA A 238 -21.02 20.88 -11.19
C ALA A 238 -21.55 21.04 -9.76
N GLU A 239 -22.74 21.64 -9.57
CA GLU A 239 -23.38 21.74 -8.24
C GLU A 239 -23.78 20.36 -7.69
N GLN A 240 -24.31 19.47 -8.52
CA GLN A 240 -24.62 18.09 -8.12
C GLN A 240 -23.37 17.32 -7.72
N GLU A 241 -22.30 17.42 -8.50
CA GLU A 241 -21.05 16.73 -8.20
C GLU A 241 -20.46 17.20 -6.85
N GLN A 242 -20.56 18.49 -6.54
CA GLN A 242 -20.13 19.00 -5.23
C GLN A 242 -20.96 18.46 -4.06
N LEU A 243 -22.28 18.36 -4.22
CA LEU A 243 -23.16 17.81 -3.19
C LEU A 243 -22.86 16.32 -2.94
N GLU A 244 -22.64 15.54 -4.00
CA GLU A 244 -22.28 14.13 -3.90
C GLU A 244 -20.92 13.94 -3.21
N GLN A 245 -19.93 14.78 -3.55
CA GLN A 245 -18.62 14.75 -2.89
C GLN A 245 -18.72 15.08 -1.40
N GLN A 246 -19.54 16.05 -1.00
CA GLN A 246 -19.77 16.39 0.40
C GLN A 246 -20.43 15.23 1.16
N ALA A 247 -21.50 14.64 0.59
CA ALA A 247 -22.17 13.50 1.18
C ALA A 247 -21.23 12.28 1.33
N ALA A 248 -20.39 12.01 0.34
CA ALA A 248 -19.41 10.94 0.39
C ALA A 248 -18.35 11.17 1.48
N GLN A 249 -17.87 12.41 1.63
CA GLN A 249 -16.93 12.77 2.70
C GLN A 249 -17.54 12.63 4.09
N GLU A 250 -18.80 13.04 4.27
CA GLU A 250 -19.51 12.88 5.54
C GLU A 250 -19.71 11.41 5.90
N ALA A 251 -20.16 10.59 4.95
CA ALA A 251 -20.29 9.14 5.14
C ALA A 251 -18.95 8.50 5.53
N GLN A 252 -17.85 8.90 4.88
CA GLN A 252 -16.52 8.39 5.22
C GLN A 252 -16.08 8.82 6.64
N ARG A 253 -16.39 10.06 7.05
CA ARG A 253 -16.13 10.54 8.41
C ARG A 253 -16.91 9.74 9.45
N GLN A 254 -18.18 9.45 9.20
CA GLN A 254 -19.02 8.65 10.10
C GLN A 254 -18.46 7.22 10.25
N GLN A 255 -18.12 6.55 9.15
CA GLN A 255 -17.51 5.21 9.22
C GLN A 255 -16.19 5.20 10.00
N ARG A 256 -15.33 6.22 9.81
CA ARG A 256 -14.08 6.35 10.59
C ARG A 256 -14.36 6.56 12.07
N ALA A 257 -15.38 7.35 12.41
CA ALA A 257 -15.77 7.59 13.80
C ALA A 257 -16.31 6.31 14.47
N GLU A 258 -17.13 5.53 13.77
CA GLU A 258 -17.65 4.24 14.27
C GLU A 258 -16.53 3.22 14.49
N LYS A 259 -15.63 3.05 13.51
CA LYS A 259 -14.45 2.17 13.67
C LYS A 259 -13.59 2.60 14.85
N LYS A 260 -13.38 3.92 15.04
CA LYS A 260 -12.64 4.44 16.20
C LYS A 260 -13.32 4.09 17.52
N ARG A 261 -14.65 4.23 17.62
CA ARG A 261 -15.42 3.84 18.80
C ARG A 261 -15.31 2.34 19.09
N GLN A 262 -15.38 1.49 18.06
CA GLN A 262 -15.19 0.04 18.22
C GLN A 262 -13.79 -0.31 18.75
N VAL A 263 -12.74 0.34 18.23
CA VAL A 263 -11.37 0.14 18.69
C VAL A 263 -11.18 0.63 20.13
N GLU A 264 -11.78 1.77 20.50
CA GLU A 264 -11.74 2.28 21.86
C GLU A 264 -12.45 1.34 22.84
N ALA A 265 -13.64 0.84 22.49
CA ALA A 265 -14.36 -0.15 23.29
C ALA A 265 -13.55 -1.45 23.46
N TRP A 266 -12.94 -1.95 22.38
CA TRP A 266 -12.08 -3.13 22.44
C TRP A 266 -10.84 -2.91 23.32
N ARG A 267 -10.21 -1.73 23.24
CA ARG A 267 -9.08 -1.36 24.11
C ARG A 267 -9.49 -1.30 25.58
N GLN A 268 -10.65 -0.72 25.88
CA GLN A 268 -11.18 -0.67 27.24
C GLN A 268 -11.46 -2.07 27.78
N GLN A 269 -12.10 -2.94 26.99
CA GLN A 269 -12.35 -4.32 27.38
C GLN A 269 -11.03 -5.07 27.66
N ARG A 270 -10.03 -4.94 26.79
CA ARG A 270 -8.72 -5.57 27.00
C ARG A 270 -7.99 -5.03 28.23
N ALA A 271 -8.11 -3.74 28.52
CA ALA A 271 -7.55 -3.14 29.72
C ALA A 271 -8.24 -3.66 30.98
N GLN A 272 -9.57 -3.82 30.97
CA GLN A 272 -10.33 -4.40 32.07
C GLN A 272 -9.96 -5.87 32.31
N GLU A 273 -9.88 -6.67 31.24
CA GLU A 273 -9.43 -8.08 31.33
C GLU A 273 -8.01 -8.17 31.91
N ALA A 274 -7.10 -7.32 31.45
CA ALA A 274 -5.73 -7.28 31.97
C ALA A 274 -5.67 -6.87 33.45
N ALA A 275 -6.50 -5.91 33.87
CA ALA A 275 -6.59 -5.49 35.26
C ALA A 275 -7.12 -6.63 36.15
N LEU A 276 -8.15 -7.37 35.71
CA LEU A 276 -8.68 -8.53 36.44
C LEU A 276 -7.66 -9.67 36.55
N VAL A 277 -6.85 -9.90 35.51
CA VAL A 277 -5.76 -10.89 35.56
C VAL A 277 -4.68 -10.44 36.55
N ALA A 278 -4.26 -9.18 36.49
CA ALA A 278 -3.25 -8.64 37.39
C ALA A 278 -3.71 -8.68 38.87
N GLU A 279 -4.99 -8.40 39.14
CA GLU A 279 -5.57 -8.50 40.48
C GLU A 279 -5.55 -9.95 41.00
N LYS A 280 -5.91 -10.93 40.15
CA LYS A 280 -5.85 -12.34 40.51
C LYS A 280 -4.41 -12.80 40.76
N GLU A 281 -3.47 -12.39 39.92
CA GLU A 281 -2.05 -12.70 40.11
C GLU A 281 -1.51 -12.10 41.41
N ALA A 282 -1.85 -10.84 41.71
CA ALA A 282 -1.48 -10.18 42.97
C ALA A 282 -2.10 -10.87 44.20
N ALA A 283 -3.35 -11.35 44.11
CA ALA A 283 -3.98 -12.11 45.18
C ALA A 283 -3.27 -13.45 45.41
N LEU A 284 -2.91 -14.16 44.34
CA LEU A 284 -2.18 -15.43 44.42
C LEU A 284 -0.77 -15.26 44.98
N THR A 285 -0.04 -14.21 44.61
CA THR A 285 1.29 -13.93 45.17
C THR A 285 1.18 -13.59 46.66
N ALA A 286 0.23 -12.76 47.05
CA ALA A 286 -0.02 -12.42 48.46
C ALA A 286 -0.40 -13.65 49.30
N GLU A 287 -1.17 -14.60 48.75
CA GLU A 287 -1.49 -15.86 49.43
C GLU A 287 -0.24 -16.75 49.59
N ARG A 288 0.60 -16.85 48.56
CA ARG A 288 1.87 -17.59 48.62
C ARG A 288 2.82 -17.01 49.66
N GLU A 289 2.97 -15.69 49.71
CA GLU A 289 3.81 -15.01 50.72
C GLU A 289 3.31 -15.30 52.13
N LYS A 290 2.00 -15.22 52.37
CA LYS A 290 1.40 -15.59 53.67
C LYS A 290 1.62 -17.05 54.02
N ALA A 291 1.52 -17.96 53.05
CA ALA A 291 1.78 -19.38 53.25
C ALA A 291 3.26 -19.65 53.59
N GLU A 292 4.19 -18.99 52.90
CA GLU A 292 5.62 -19.08 53.19
C GLU A 292 5.97 -18.53 54.57
N GLU A 293 5.38 -17.40 54.97
CA GLU A 293 5.56 -16.82 56.30
C GLU A 293 5.06 -17.77 57.39
N ARG A 294 3.89 -18.40 57.19
CA ARG A 294 3.38 -19.44 58.09
C ARG A 294 4.33 -20.63 58.19
N ARG A 295 4.85 -21.13 57.06
CA ARG A 295 5.83 -22.23 57.04
C ARG A 295 7.15 -21.84 57.70
N ARG A 296 7.56 -20.58 57.61
CA ARG A 296 8.75 -20.06 58.29
C ARG A 296 8.54 -20.04 59.80
N LYS A 297 7.43 -19.47 60.28
CA LYS A 297 7.06 -19.44 61.70
C LYS A 297 6.99 -20.85 62.30
N GLU A 298 6.43 -21.80 61.56
CA GLU A 298 6.36 -23.20 61.99
C GLU A 298 7.75 -23.85 62.12
N ARG A 299 8.64 -23.62 61.15
CA ARG A 299 10.03 -24.10 61.22
C ARG A 299 10.79 -23.49 62.39
N GLU A 300 10.57 -22.20 62.68
CA GLU A 300 11.17 -21.53 63.83
C GLU A 300 10.68 -22.13 65.15
N ARG A 301 9.38 -22.46 65.27
CA ARG A 301 8.83 -23.18 66.44
C ARG A 301 9.43 -24.56 66.62
N GLN A 302 9.46 -25.37 65.56
CA GLN A 302 10.07 -26.71 65.60
C GLN A 302 11.54 -26.65 66.01
N LYS A 303 12.27 -25.63 65.54
CA LYS A 303 13.66 -25.42 65.95
C LYS A 303 13.77 -25.11 67.45
N GLN A 304 12.92 -24.22 67.97
CA GLN A 304 12.87 -23.89 69.39
C GLN A 304 12.54 -25.12 70.25
N GLU A 305 11.58 -25.94 69.84
CA GLU A 305 11.23 -27.20 70.52
C GLU A 305 12.40 -28.19 70.54
N MET A 306 13.08 -28.36 69.39
CA MET A 306 14.28 -29.20 69.29
C MET A 306 15.41 -28.70 70.18
N ASP A 307 15.63 -27.38 70.24
CA ASP A 307 16.67 -26.78 71.08
C ASP A 307 16.32 -26.95 72.58
N ALA A 308 15.05 -26.77 72.96
CA ALA A 308 14.58 -27.04 74.32
C ALA A 308 14.77 -28.52 74.71
N TRP A 309 14.44 -29.45 73.82
CA TRP A 309 14.66 -30.88 74.04
C TRP A 309 16.16 -31.22 74.17
N ARG A 310 17.02 -30.61 73.35
CA ARG A 310 18.49 -30.77 73.47
C ARG A 310 18.99 -30.27 74.82
N GLN A 311 18.50 -29.13 75.29
CA GLN A 311 18.86 -28.59 76.61
C GLN A 311 18.40 -29.53 77.73
N GLN A 312 17.15 -29.98 77.71
CA GLN A 312 16.62 -30.93 78.68
C GLN A 312 17.41 -32.25 78.69
N LYS A 313 17.73 -32.79 77.51
CA LYS A 313 18.54 -34.00 77.39
C LYS A 313 19.98 -33.79 77.88
N SER A 314 20.56 -32.62 77.64
CA SER A 314 21.87 -32.25 78.18
C SER A 314 21.84 -32.17 79.70
N GLN A 315 20.81 -31.56 80.29
CA GLN A 315 20.61 -31.49 81.73
C GLN A 315 20.43 -32.88 82.35
N LEU A 316 19.61 -33.74 81.74
CA LEU A 316 19.44 -35.14 82.14
C LEU A 316 20.75 -35.93 82.04
N LYS A 317 21.53 -35.70 80.98
CA LYS A 317 22.84 -36.33 80.83
C LYS A 317 23.81 -35.84 81.90
N GLN A 318 23.80 -34.55 82.22
CA GLN A 318 24.61 -33.98 83.31
C GLN A 318 24.18 -34.51 84.67
N SER A 319 22.88 -34.64 84.96
CA SER A 319 22.40 -35.21 86.23
C SER A 319 22.72 -36.70 86.33
N CYS A 320 22.55 -37.48 85.25
CA CYS A 320 22.98 -38.87 85.22
C CYS A 320 24.50 -39.01 85.36
N ALA A 321 25.28 -38.15 84.71
CA ALA A 321 26.74 -38.14 84.85
C ALA A 321 27.20 -37.75 86.26
N ALA A 322 26.52 -36.80 86.91
CA ALA A 322 26.78 -36.42 88.29
C ALA A 322 26.45 -37.55 89.27
N LEU A 323 25.39 -38.32 89.02
CA LEU A 323 25.05 -39.52 89.78
C LEU A 323 25.99 -40.72 89.49
N GLN A 324 26.67 -40.71 88.34
CA GLN A 324 27.60 -41.77 87.91
C GLN A 324 29.08 -41.46 88.16
N ALA A 325 29.41 -40.36 88.84
CA ALA A 325 30.77 -40.09 89.30
C ALA A 325 30.84 -40.30 90.83
N PRO A 326 31.62 -41.27 91.39
CA PRO A 326 32.74 -42.00 90.79
C PRO A 326 32.60 -43.53 90.86
N GLN A 327 32.35 -44.19 89.71
CA GLN A 327 32.76 -45.59 89.46
C GLN A 327 33.10 -45.79 87.96
N THR A 328 33.59 -44.76 87.26
CA THR A 328 34.16 -44.98 85.93
C THR A 328 35.59 -45.50 86.10
N PRO A 329 35.90 -46.74 85.65
CA PRO A 329 37.27 -47.23 85.66
C PRO A 329 38.14 -46.27 84.85
N PRO A 330 39.41 -46.05 85.25
CA PRO A 330 40.29 -45.11 84.57
C PRO A 330 40.30 -45.46 83.08
N ALA A 331 39.89 -44.49 82.26
CA ALA A 331 39.96 -44.63 80.81
C ALA A 331 41.36 -45.16 80.49
N VAL A 332 41.42 -46.37 79.92
CA VAL A 332 42.67 -47.05 79.58
C VAL A 332 43.47 -46.05 78.75
N ARG A 333 44.46 -45.44 79.38
CA ARG A 333 45.32 -44.47 78.73
C ARG A 333 46.16 -45.30 77.78
N LEU A 334 45.73 -45.36 76.51
CA LEU A 334 46.52 -45.92 75.43
C LEU A 334 47.95 -45.38 75.61
N SER A 335 48.92 -46.28 75.66
CA SER A 335 50.31 -45.88 75.86
C SER A 335 50.70 -44.91 74.75
N ASP A 336 51.69 -44.05 74.99
CA ASP A 336 52.11 -43.12 73.95
C ASP A 336 52.61 -43.85 72.69
N GLU A 337 53.09 -45.10 72.85
CA GLU A 337 53.41 -46.01 71.73
C GLU A 337 52.17 -46.46 70.96
N GLU A 338 51.07 -46.81 71.63
CA GLU A 338 49.82 -47.17 70.95
C GLU A 338 49.19 -45.98 70.22
N ARG A 339 49.28 -44.77 70.79
CA ARG A 339 48.85 -43.53 70.12
C ARG A 339 49.72 -43.23 68.91
N ALA A 340 51.04 -43.41 69.02
CA ALA A 340 51.96 -43.26 67.90
C ALA A 340 51.63 -44.28 66.79
N ARG A 341 51.35 -45.54 67.16
CA ARG A 341 50.98 -46.61 66.22
C ARG A 341 49.65 -46.32 65.52
N LEU A 342 48.66 -45.78 66.24
CA LEU A 342 47.37 -45.37 65.66
C LEU A 342 47.52 -44.15 64.74
N ARG A 343 48.34 -43.16 65.12
CA ARG A 343 48.66 -42.01 64.25
C ARG A 343 49.36 -42.48 62.97
N ALA A 344 50.40 -43.30 63.08
CA ALA A 344 51.11 -43.86 61.93
C ALA A 344 50.18 -44.68 61.02
N ARG A 345 49.26 -45.47 61.59
CA ARG A 345 48.23 -46.20 60.82
C ARG A 345 47.25 -45.25 60.12
N SER A 346 46.83 -44.18 60.79
CA SER A 346 45.92 -43.19 60.22
C SER A 346 46.58 -42.38 59.09
N GLU A 347 47.87 -42.04 59.25
CA GLU A 347 48.68 -41.38 58.24
C GLU A 347 48.92 -42.29 57.03
N SER A 348 49.20 -43.58 57.27
CA SER A 348 49.32 -44.59 56.21
C SER A 348 48.00 -44.74 55.41
N LEU A 349 46.85 -44.77 56.09
CA LEU A 349 45.55 -44.83 55.41
C LEU A 349 45.25 -43.53 54.63
N ALA A 350 45.61 -42.37 55.18
CA ALA A 350 45.47 -41.09 54.49
C ALA A 350 46.39 -41.01 53.25
N ALA A 351 47.64 -41.48 53.36
CA ALA A 351 48.58 -41.54 52.25
C ALA A 351 48.09 -42.48 51.14
N ARG A 352 47.59 -43.68 51.50
CA ARG A 352 47.00 -44.63 50.55
C ARG A 352 45.80 -44.02 49.81
N ARG A 353 44.91 -43.29 50.51
CA ARG A 353 43.77 -42.60 49.88
C ARG A 353 44.19 -41.46 48.95
N ARG A 354 45.29 -40.74 49.26
CA ARG A 354 45.83 -39.71 48.36
C ARG A 354 46.40 -40.34 47.09
N ALA A 355 47.21 -41.39 47.22
CA ALA A 355 47.77 -42.12 46.07
C ALA A 355 46.66 -42.69 45.17
N GLU A 356 45.57 -43.23 45.74
CA GLU A 356 44.44 -43.72 44.95
C GLU A 356 43.72 -42.60 44.20
N ARG A 357 43.56 -41.41 44.80
CA ARG A 357 42.99 -40.24 44.11
C ARG A 357 43.88 -39.75 42.99
N GLU A 358 45.19 -39.74 43.19
CA GLU A 358 46.18 -39.35 42.18
C GLU A 358 46.19 -40.34 41.00
N GLN A 359 46.13 -41.64 41.28
CA GLN A 359 45.97 -42.67 40.24
C GLN A 359 44.66 -42.51 39.47
N ARG A 360 43.53 -42.27 40.15
CA ARG A 360 42.25 -42.00 39.48
C ARG A 360 42.31 -40.73 38.62
N ALA A 361 42.96 -39.68 39.12
CA ALA A 361 43.15 -38.45 38.37
C ALA A 361 44.08 -38.65 37.15
N HIS A 362 45.13 -39.45 37.28
CA HIS A 362 46.02 -39.82 36.17
C HIS A 362 45.30 -40.67 35.12
N MET A 363 44.50 -41.65 35.55
CA MET A 363 43.64 -42.45 34.66
C MET A 363 42.59 -41.58 33.95
N ALA A 364 41.99 -40.61 34.64
CA ALA A 364 41.06 -39.66 34.03
C ALA A 364 41.74 -38.74 33.01
N ARG A 365 42.97 -38.29 33.28
CA ARG A 365 43.77 -37.48 32.34
C ARG A 365 44.20 -38.27 31.12
N SER A 366 44.76 -39.46 31.30
CA SER A 366 45.13 -40.35 30.18
C SER A 366 43.90 -40.79 29.36
N ALA A 367 42.75 -41.05 30.00
CA ALA A 367 41.50 -41.29 29.27
C ALA A 367 41.05 -40.08 28.43
N SER A 368 41.34 -38.85 28.85
CA SER A 368 41.07 -37.65 28.06
C SER A 368 42.07 -37.42 26.92
N GLU A 369 43.31 -37.91 27.04
CA GLU A 369 44.32 -37.83 25.98
C GLU A 369 44.12 -38.87 24.86
N VAL A 370 43.52 -40.02 25.17
CA VAL A 370 43.28 -41.11 24.19
C VAL A 370 42.09 -40.81 23.27
N PHE A 371 41.17 -39.92 23.64
CA PHE A 371 40.11 -39.45 22.75
C PHE A 371 40.51 -38.13 22.08
N GLN A 372 41.38 -38.21 21.07
CA GLN A 372 41.43 -37.19 20.03
C GLN A 372 40.43 -37.59 18.94
N PRO A 373 39.26 -36.92 18.81
CA PRO A 373 38.39 -37.19 17.68
C PRO A 373 39.20 -36.95 16.39
N PRO A 374 39.17 -37.87 15.41
CA PRO A 374 39.99 -37.75 14.21
C PRO A 374 39.73 -36.41 13.52
N PRO A 375 40.78 -35.71 13.03
CA PRO A 375 40.61 -34.44 12.35
C PRO A 375 39.68 -34.64 11.16
N ARG A 376 38.55 -33.94 11.16
CA ARG A 376 37.53 -34.02 10.11
C ARG A 376 37.98 -33.22 8.87
N GLU A 377 39.03 -33.66 8.20
CA GLU A 377 39.52 -33.00 6.98
C GLU A 377 38.48 -33.02 5.86
N ALA A 378 37.65 -34.06 5.80
CA ALA A 378 36.60 -34.23 4.78
C ALA A 378 35.50 -33.13 4.81
N TYR A 379 35.38 -32.38 5.90
CA TYR A 379 34.36 -31.32 6.06
C TYR A 379 34.93 -30.00 6.59
N ALA A 380 36.25 -29.78 6.54
CA ALA A 380 36.86 -28.53 7.00
C ALA A 380 36.32 -27.28 6.27
N HIS A 381 35.80 -27.45 5.05
CA HIS A 381 35.18 -26.40 4.26
C HIS A 381 33.68 -26.15 4.59
N VAL A 382 33.06 -27.01 5.40
CA VAL A 382 31.67 -26.88 5.82
C VAL A 382 31.65 -26.42 7.28
N PRO A 383 31.44 -25.11 7.57
CA PRO A 383 31.36 -24.64 8.94
C PRO A 383 30.23 -25.38 9.64
N GLY A 384 30.54 -26.02 10.76
CA GLY A 384 29.57 -26.82 11.50
C GLY A 384 28.38 -25.95 11.88
N ARG A 385 27.17 -26.30 11.40
CA ARG A 385 25.93 -25.61 11.83
C ARG A 385 25.76 -25.61 13.36
N LEU A 386 26.38 -26.56 14.05
CA LEU A 386 26.41 -26.61 15.50
C LEU A 386 27.29 -25.49 16.07
N GLU A 387 28.51 -25.32 15.56
CA GLU A 387 29.45 -24.27 15.96
C GLU A 387 28.85 -22.89 15.75
N SER A 388 28.20 -22.65 14.61
CA SER A 388 27.55 -21.36 14.35
C SER A 388 26.40 -21.05 15.32
N HIS A 389 25.65 -22.06 15.77
CA HIS A 389 24.57 -21.87 16.73
C HIS A 389 25.09 -21.64 18.16
N THR A 390 26.14 -22.37 18.57
CA THR A 390 26.81 -22.15 19.86
C THR A 390 27.54 -20.81 19.89
N GLU A 391 28.22 -20.42 18.82
CA GLU A 391 28.86 -19.11 18.68
C GLU A 391 27.83 -17.98 18.73
N GLN A 392 26.73 -18.09 17.98
CA GLN A 392 25.64 -17.12 18.04
C GLN A 392 24.98 -17.04 19.42
N TYR A 393 24.90 -18.16 20.16
CA TYR A 393 24.42 -18.16 21.53
C TYR A 393 25.41 -17.47 22.48
N VAL A 394 26.70 -17.77 22.36
CA VAL A 394 27.77 -17.12 23.13
C VAL A 394 27.83 -15.62 22.82
N GLN A 395 27.67 -15.22 21.56
CA GLN A 395 27.60 -13.82 21.15
C GLN A 395 26.34 -13.13 21.67
N ARG A 396 25.17 -13.79 21.62
CA ARG A 396 23.94 -13.26 22.24
C ARG A 396 24.11 -13.07 23.73
N LYS A 397 24.76 -14.01 24.43
CA LYS A 397 25.02 -13.91 25.85
C LYS A 397 25.99 -12.77 26.18
N LYS A 398 27.08 -12.62 25.42
CA LYS A 398 28.00 -11.48 25.54
C LYS A 398 27.31 -10.13 25.26
N ASN A 399 26.43 -10.07 24.26
CA ASN A 399 25.67 -8.87 23.94
C ASN A 399 24.66 -8.53 25.04
N LEU A 400 23.98 -9.51 25.64
CA LEU A 400 23.10 -9.30 26.79
C LEU A 400 23.87 -8.79 28.01
N GLU A 401 25.03 -9.38 28.32
CA GLU A 401 25.89 -8.91 29.41
C GLU A 401 26.44 -7.49 29.14
N ALA A 402 26.69 -7.14 27.88
CA ALA A 402 27.08 -5.78 27.47
C ALA A 402 25.90 -4.80 27.55
N GLU A 403 24.69 -5.21 27.16
CA GLU A 403 23.47 -4.40 27.28
C GLU A 403 23.07 -4.17 28.74
N GLU A 404 23.22 -5.18 29.61
CA GLU A 404 22.98 -5.04 31.05
C GLU A 404 23.99 -4.05 31.67
N LYS A 405 25.27 -4.13 31.28
CA LYS A 405 26.27 -3.13 31.68
C LYS A 405 25.97 -1.74 31.12
N PHE A 406 25.43 -1.63 29.92
CA PHE A 406 25.07 -0.35 29.29
C PHE A 406 23.80 0.26 29.92
N ARG A 407 22.81 -0.56 30.32
CA ARG A 407 21.60 -0.12 31.03
C ARG A 407 21.88 0.39 32.44
N GLY A 408 22.97 -0.04 33.08
CA GLY A 408 23.38 0.47 34.39
C GLY A 408 23.79 1.95 34.40
N CYS A 409 24.07 2.55 33.24
CA CYS A 409 24.62 3.91 33.15
C CYS A 409 23.71 4.97 32.52
N ARG A 410 22.48 4.65 32.10
CA ARG A 410 21.54 5.65 31.57
C ARG A 410 20.17 5.53 32.24
N GLY A 411 19.83 6.56 33.01
CA GLY A 411 18.50 6.75 33.56
C GLY A 411 17.42 6.71 32.48
N VAL A 412 16.23 6.28 32.89
CA VAL A 412 15.01 6.11 32.08
C VAL A 412 14.76 7.35 31.21
N VAL A 413 14.96 7.21 29.89
CA VAL A 413 14.49 8.19 28.91
C VAL A 413 13.16 7.67 28.34
N PRO A 414 12.05 8.44 28.42
CA PRO A 414 10.78 8.04 27.85
C PRO A 414 10.86 8.01 26.32
N GLY A 415 10.38 6.92 25.72
CA GLY A 415 10.58 6.60 24.31
C GLY A 415 9.85 7.52 23.34
N ASN A 416 10.61 8.16 22.45
CA ASN A 416 10.15 8.68 21.16
C ASN A 416 10.35 7.59 20.11
N PHE A 417 9.25 6.97 19.68
CA PHE A 417 9.22 5.81 18.78
C PHE A 417 8.99 6.19 17.31
N ALA A 418 9.44 7.37 16.86
CA ALA A 418 9.03 7.91 15.55
C ALA A 418 10.17 8.23 14.56
N HIS A 419 11.45 8.08 14.90
CA HIS A 419 12.53 8.56 14.01
C HIS A 419 13.72 7.60 13.89
N GLN A 420 13.48 6.37 13.43
CA GLN A 420 14.55 5.53 12.87
C GLN A 420 14.09 4.88 11.57
N GLY A 421 13.94 5.72 10.54
CA GLY A 421 14.03 5.26 9.16
C GLY A 421 15.46 4.78 8.89
N LEU A 422 15.70 3.49 9.14
CA LEU A 422 16.89 2.79 8.70
C LEU A 422 16.88 2.75 7.17
N VAL A 423 17.66 3.65 6.56
CA VAL A 423 18.09 3.53 5.17
C VAL A 423 18.89 2.24 5.06
N ARG A 424 18.24 1.16 4.61
CA ARG A 424 18.92 -0.06 4.22
C ARG A 424 19.70 0.25 2.94
N THR A 425 21.00 0.28 3.04
CA THR A 425 21.88 0.23 1.87
C THR A 425 21.55 -1.05 1.11
N LEU A 426 21.19 -0.89 -0.17
CA LEU A 426 20.92 -1.97 -1.10
C LEU A 426 22.14 -2.91 -1.12
N ARG A 427 21.94 -4.18 -0.72
CA ARG A 427 22.93 -5.23 -0.97
C ARG A 427 23.03 -5.42 -2.47
N ALA A 428 24.25 -5.37 -2.99
CA ALA A 428 24.55 -5.73 -4.37
C ALA A 428 24.02 -7.15 -4.66
N ALA A 429 23.29 -7.29 -5.76
CA ALA A 429 22.79 -8.58 -6.22
C ALA A 429 23.97 -9.50 -6.59
N PRO A 430 23.93 -10.79 -6.24
CA PRO A 430 24.99 -11.73 -6.56
C PRO A 430 25.07 -11.98 -8.08
N GLY A 431 26.31 -12.03 -8.61
CA GLY A 431 26.64 -11.96 -10.04
C GLY A 431 26.18 -13.12 -10.95
N TRP A 432 25.43 -14.10 -10.45
CA TRP A 432 24.92 -15.20 -11.28
C TRP A 432 23.62 -14.86 -12.03
N ARG A 433 23.05 -13.66 -11.84
CA ARG A 433 21.91 -13.15 -12.62
C ARG A 433 22.28 -12.49 -13.95
N ALA A 434 23.57 -12.32 -14.26
CA ALA A 434 24.03 -11.70 -15.49
C ALA A 434 24.48 -12.76 -16.52
N ALA A 435 23.56 -13.60 -17.01
CA ALA A 435 23.80 -14.44 -18.18
C ALA A 435 22.47 -14.95 -18.77
N ALA A 436 21.71 -14.04 -19.37
CA ALA A 436 20.69 -14.36 -20.37
C ALA A 436 20.38 -13.10 -21.18
N SER A 437 21.28 -12.75 -22.10
CA SER A 437 21.04 -11.90 -23.28
C SER A 437 22.09 -12.23 -24.32
#